data_AF-A0A0D0AAP8-F1
#
_entry.id   AF-A0A0D0AAP8-F1
#
_cell.length_a   1.000
_cell.length_b   1.000
_cell.length_c   1.000
_cell.angle_alpha   90.00
_cell.angle_beta   90.00
_cell.angle_gamma   90.00
#
_symmetry.space_group_name_H-M   'P 1'
#
loop_
_entity.id
_entity.type
_entity.pdbx_description
1 polymer ?
#
loop_
_entity_poly.entity_id
_entity_poly.type
_entity_poly.pdbx_seq_one_letter_code
_entity_poly.pdbx_strand_id
1 'polypeptide(L)'
;QCTAFALLQVKDVETANNILKEGICIDAHRYAVNKDHKEPLRCAKCQKFRHMARNCSSPHDICGTCSSCHRSAQCNTFRTECCVNCKSQSHTSWSRKCPEFIRRCKTLVEQYPENKLPFFPISSSW
;
A
#
# COMPACT_ATOMS: atom_id res chain seq x y z
N GLN A 1 16.01 6.82 -12.70
CA GLN A 1 14.88 7.74 -12.53
C GLN A 1 14.66 7.94 -11.04
N CYS A 2 14.81 9.16 -10.52
CA CYS A 2 14.49 9.46 -9.11
C CYS A 2 13.02 9.90 -9.06
N THR A 3 12.18 9.11 -8.40
CA THR A 3 10.78 9.44 -8.13
C THR A 3 10.64 9.85 -6.66
N ALA A 4 9.94 10.96 -6.42
CA ALA A 4 9.54 11.40 -5.09
C ALA A 4 8.02 11.25 -4.96
N PHE A 5 7.56 10.91 -3.75
CA PHE A 5 6.15 10.77 -3.42
C PHE A 5 5.84 11.67 -2.24
N ALA A 6 4.67 12.29 -2.25
CA ALA A 6 4.15 13.10 -1.15
C ALA A 6 2.76 12.61 -0.76
N LEU A 7 2.47 12.56 0.54
CA LEU A 7 1.13 12.35 1.06
C LEU A 7 0.59 13.71 1.52
N LEU A 8 -0.56 14.09 0.97
CA LEU A 8 -1.24 15.33 1.32
C LEU A 8 -2.48 15.01 2.16
N GLN A 9 -2.62 15.69 3.29
CA GLN A 9 -3.85 15.69 4.07
C GLN A 9 -4.54 17.04 3.91
N VAL A 10 -5.83 16.99 3.55
CA VAL A 10 -6.68 18.16 3.43
C VAL A 10 -7.87 18.02 4.39
N LYS A 11 -8.42 19.16 4.82
CA LYS A 11 -9.44 19.19 5.88
C LYS A 11 -10.85 18.91 5.36
N ASP A 12 -11.10 19.18 4.09
CA ASP A 12 -12.43 19.15 3.50
C ASP A 12 -12.48 18.30 2.22
N VAL A 13 -13.63 17.64 2.04
CA VAL A 13 -13.90 16.71 0.92
C VAL A 13 -13.92 17.44 -0.43
N GLU A 14 -14.42 18.67 -0.45
CA GLU A 14 -14.52 19.47 -1.68
C GLU A 14 -13.13 19.83 -2.22
N THR A 15 -12.23 20.34 -1.37
CA THR A 15 -10.83 20.60 -1.73
C THR A 15 -10.13 19.31 -2.14
N ALA A 16 -10.36 18.21 -1.43
CA ALA A 16 -9.80 16.91 -1.82
C ALA A 16 -10.21 16.52 -3.24
N ASN A 17 -11.51 16.64 -3.56
CA ASN A 17 -12.05 16.29 -4.87
C ASN A 17 -11.59 17.27 -5.97
N ASN A 18 -11.47 18.56 -5.66
CA ASN A 18 -10.92 19.55 -6.58
C ASN A 18 -9.45 19.26 -6.90
N ILE A 19 -8.64 18.89 -5.90
CA ILE A 19 -7.24 18.49 -6.11
C ILE A 19 -7.15 17.20 -6.93
N LEU A 20 -8.01 16.21 -6.68
CA LEU A 20 -8.06 14.97 -7.46
C LEU A 20 -8.42 15.22 -8.92
N LYS A 21 -9.31 16.19 -9.18
CA LYS A 21 -9.77 16.53 -10.52
C LYS A 21 -8.76 17.39 -11.28
N GLU A 22 -8.28 18.46 -10.66
CA GLU A 22 -7.49 19.50 -11.32
C GLU A 22 -5.97 19.32 -11.13
N GLY A 23 -5.56 18.46 -10.20
CA GLY A 23 -4.17 18.32 -9.76
C GLY A 23 -3.74 19.39 -8.77
N ILE A 24 -2.48 19.33 -8.32
CA ILE A 24 -1.87 20.31 -7.42
C ILE A 24 -0.72 21.05 -8.11
N CYS A 25 -0.58 22.36 -7.85
CA CYS A 25 0.53 23.15 -8.36
C CYS A 25 1.65 23.23 -7.32
N ILE A 26 2.87 22.83 -7.69
CA ILE A 26 4.08 22.97 -6.88
C ILE A 26 5.15 23.57 -7.80
N ASP A 27 5.74 24.69 -7.39
CA ASP A 27 6.77 25.40 -8.16
C ASP A 27 6.40 25.62 -9.64
N ALA A 28 5.21 26.20 -9.88
CA ALA A 28 4.62 26.43 -11.20
C ALA A 28 4.34 25.17 -12.06
N HIS A 29 4.57 23.97 -11.54
CA HIS A 29 4.27 22.70 -12.22
C HIS A 29 3.00 22.07 -11.65
N ARG A 30 2.13 21.56 -12.52
CA ARG A 30 0.90 20.87 -12.14
C ARG A 30 1.11 19.36 -12.12
N TYR A 31 0.80 18.75 -10.99
CA TYR A 31 0.97 17.33 -10.76
C TYR A 31 -0.39 16.65 -10.64
N ALA A 32 -0.55 15.53 -11.35
CA ALA A 32 -1.70 14.66 -11.16
C ALA A 32 -1.67 14.04 -9.77
N VAL A 33 -2.80 14.07 -9.08
CA VAL A 33 -2.95 13.52 -7.73
C VAL A 33 -3.82 12.28 -7.82
N ASN A 34 -3.45 11.25 -7.07
CA ASN A 34 -4.26 10.05 -6.93
C ASN A 34 -4.83 9.99 -5.52
N LYS A 35 -6.06 9.49 -5.41
CA LYS A 35 -6.70 9.24 -4.12
C LYS A 35 -5.93 8.14 -3.39
N ASP A 36 -5.65 8.37 -2.11
CA ASP A 36 -5.05 7.33 -1.27
C ASP A 36 -6.06 6.20 -1.05
N HIS A 37 -5.75 5.02 -1.56
CA HIS A 37 -6.60 3.84 -1.42
C HIS A 37 -6.20 3.09 -0.15
N LYS A 38 -7.20 2.70 0.65
CA LYS A 38 -6.90 1.78 1.76
C LYS A 38 -6.37 0.46 1.17
N GLU A 39 -5.13 0.12 1.50
CA GLU A 39 -4.51 -1.14 1.08
C GLU A 39 -4.42 -2.14 2.25
N PRO A 40 -4.34 -3.46 1.96
CA PRO A 40 -4.10 -4.45 2.99
C PRO A 40 -2.80 -4.17 3.76
N LEU A 41 -2.94 -3.86 5.04
CA LEU A 41 -1.82 -3.60 5.94
C LEU A 41 -0.90 -4.83 6.04
N ARG A 42 0.36 -4.67 5.61
CA ARG A 42 1.41 -5.69 5.72
C ARG A 42 2.39 -5.29 6.81
N CYS A 43 2.67 -6.22 7.73
CA CYS A 43 3.65 -6.04 8.77
C CYS A 43 5.06 -6.01 8.18
N ALA A 44 5.81 -4.92 8.38
CA ALA A 44 7.19 -4.81 7.89
C ALA A 44 8.17 -5.76 8.60
N LYS A 45 7.81 -6.30 9.78
CA LYS A 45 8.61 -7.27 10.54
C LYS A 45 8.42 -8.70 10.04
N CYS A 46 7.19 -9.22 10.04
CA CYS A 46 6.94 -10.62 9.69
C CYS A 46 6.36 -10.84 8.28
N GLN A 47 6.13 -9.77 7.50
CA GLN A 47 5.54 -9.75 6.16
C GLN A 47 4.11 -10.31 6.04
N LYS A 48 3.49 -10.71 7.15
CA LYS A 48 2.08 -11.12 7.20
C LYS A 48 1.15 -9.91 7.21
N PHE A 49 -0.08 -10.12 6.75
CA PHE A 49 -1.10 -9.08 6.75
C PHE A 49 -1.77 -8.89 8.11
N ARG A 50 -2.59 -7.82 8.22
CA ARG A 50 -3.51 -7.44 9.30
C ARG A 50 -2.92 -6.63 10.47
N HIS A 51 -1.61 -6.49 10.58
CA HIS A 51 -1.01 -5.74 11.69
C HIS A 51 0.24 -4.97 11.26
N MET A 52 0.55 -3.92 12.02
CA MET A 52 1.79 -3.15 11.88
C MET A 52 2.94 -3.80 12.64
N ALA A 53 4.17 -3.47 12.27
CA ALA A 53 5.38 -3.97 12.93
C ALA A 53 5.39 -3.67 14.45
N ARG A 54 4.90 -2.51 14.87
CA ARG A 54 4.80 -2.13 16.29
C ARG A 54 3.92 -3.07 17.14
N ASN A 55 2.96 -3.75 16.51
CA ASN A 55 2.03 -4.68 17.16
C ASN A 55 2.39 -6.14 16.85
N CYS A 56 3.59 -6.41 16.33
CA CYS A 56 3.97 -7.74 15.88
C CYS A 56 4.59 -8.55 17.02
N SER A 57 4.00 -9.71 17.31
CA SER A 57 4.50 -10.68 18.30
C SER A 57 5.57 -11.63 17.75
N SER A 58 5.93 -11.54 16.47
CA SER A 58 6.94 -12.42 15.91
C SER A 58 8.31 -12.16 16.54
N PRO A 59 9.08 -13.21 16.91
CA PRO A 59 10.39 -13.03 17.54
C PRO A 59 11.46 -12.50 16.59
N HIS A 60 11.32 -12.70 15.28
CA HIS A 60 12.33 -12.37 14.28
C HIS A 60 11.79 -11.47 13.17
N ASP A 61 12.69 -10.70 12.54
CA ASP A 61 12.44 -10.04 11.27
C ASP A 61 12.48 -11.09 10.14
N ILE A 62 11.51 -11.03 9.23
CA ILE A 62 11.42 -11.86 8.04
C ILE A 62 11.59 -10.99 6.81
N CYS A 63 12.47 -11.43 5.92
CA CYS A 63 12.78 -10.72 4.70
C CYS A 63 11.59 -10.73 3.74
N GLY A 64 11.20 -9.54 3.29
CA GLY A 64 10.15 -9.36 2.29
C GLY A 64 10.51 -9.91 0.91
N THR A 65 11.80 -10.09 0.62
CA THR A 65 12.29 -10.59 -0.67
C THR A 65 12.40 -12.10 -0.68
N CYS A 66 13.14 -12.70 0.25
CA CYS A 66 13.47 -14.14 0.24
C CYS A 66 12.79 -14.96 1.35
N SER A 67 11.99 -14.35 2.22
CA SER A 67 11.30 -15.01 3.36
C SER A 67 12.21 -15.63 4.45
N SER A 68 13.52 -15.34 4.45
CA SER A 68 14.45 -15.78 5.50
C SER A 68 14.47 -14.85 6.73
N CYS A 69 15.07 -15.30 7.83
CA CYS A 69 15.16 -14.58 9.11
C CYS A 69 16.22 -13.46 9.10
N HIS A 70 15.93 -12.36 8.42
CA HIS A 70 16.69 -11.10 8.48
C HIS A 70 15.83 -9.93 8.01
N ARG A 71 16.28 -8.70 8.26
CA ARG A 71 15.61 -7.49 7.75
C ARG A 71 15.80 -7.37 6.24
N SER A 72 14.75 -7.00 5.50
CA SER A 72 14.82 -6.84 4.04
C SER A 72 15.96 -5.93 3.56
N ALA A 73 16.33 -4.91 4.35
CA ALA A 73 17.45 -4.01 4.04
C ALA A 73 18.84 -4.69 4.07
N GLN A 74 18.96 -5.85 4.73
CA GLN A 74 20.18 -6.65 4.84
C GLN A 74 20.16 -7.85 3.88
N CYS A 75 19.16 -7.94 3.00
CA CYS A 75 18.99 -9.05 2.08
C CYS A 75 20.07 -9.03 1.00
N ASN A 76 20.93 -10.05 0.99
CA ASN A 76 22.00 -10.23 0.01
C ASN A 76 21.73 -11.37 -0.99
N THR A 77 20.55 -12.00 -0.92
CA THR A 77 20.20 -13.13 -1.79
C THR A 77 20.06 -12.68 -3.24
N PHE A 78 20.75 -13.34 -4.15
CA PHE A 78 20.66 -13.07 -5.58
C PHE A 78 19.57 -13.94 -6.22
N ARG A 79 18.61 -13.32 -6.92
CA ARG A 79 17.52 -14.00 -7.65
C ARG A 79 16.66 -14.96 -6.81
N THR A 80 16.68 -14.83 -5.49
CA THR A 80 15.82 -15.62 -4.59
C THR A 80 14.66 -14.75 -4.16
N GLU A 81 13.49 -15.02 -4.73
CA GLU A 81 12.24 -14.39 -4.32
C GLU A 81 11.36 -15.44 -3.65
N CYS A 82 10.72 -15.07 -2.55
CA CYS A 82 9.76 -15.92 -1.87
C CYS A 82 8.74 -15.06 -1.12
N CYS A 83 7.46 -15.38 -1.33
CA CYS A 83 6.36 -14.72 -0.65
C CYS A 83 5.95 -15.47 0.62
N VAL A 84 6.00 -14.80 1.77
CA VAL A 84 5.60 -15.37 3.07
C VAL A 84 4.12 -15.77 3.09
N ASN A 85 3.27 -15.07 2.34
CA ASN A 85 1.81 -15.20 2.41
C ASN A 85 1.26 -16.32 1.52
N CYS A 86 1.74 -16.46 0.28
CA CYS A 86 1.29 -17.52 -0.64
C CYS A 86 2.34 -18.62 -0.88
N LYS A 87 3.51 -18.55 -0.22
CA LYS A 87 4.61 -19.54 -0.30
C LYS A 87 5.19 -19.77 -1.69
N SER A 88 4.93 -18.86 -2.61
CA SER A 88 5.47 -18.92 -3.97
C SER A 88 6.90 -18.38 -4.02
N GLN A 89 7.76 -19.04 -4.78
CA GLN A 89 9.14 -18.61 -5.05
C GLN A 89 9.29 -17.75 -6.32
N SER A 90 8.17 -17.33 -6.92
CA SER A 90 8.17 -16.55 -8.17
C SER A 90 8.11 -15.03 -7.95
N HIS A 91 7.88 -14.60 -6.70
CA HIS A 91 7.72 -13.19 -6.36
C HIS A 91 7.99 -12.92 -4.88
N THR A 92 8.32 -11.66 -4.58
CA THR A 92 8.51 -11.16 -3.23
C THR A 92 7.19 -10.97 -2.47
N SER A 93 7.25 -10.90 -1.14
CA SER A 93 6.09 -10.67 -0.27
C SER A 93 5.41 -9.31 -0.47
N TRP A 94 6.06 -8.38 -1.16
CA TRP A 94 5.54 -7.05 -1.47
C TRP A 94 5.02 -6.92 -2.91
N SER A 95 5.04 -8.00 -3.68
CA SER A 95 4.50 -8.00 -5.04
C SER A 95 3.00 -7.70 -5.07
N ARG A 96 2.63 -6.71 -5.88
CA ARG A 96 1.24 -6.34 -6.19
C ARG A 96 0.49 -7.41 -6.99
N LYS A 97 1.21 -8.39 -7.55
CA LYS A 97 0.66 -9.54 -8.28
C LYS A 97 0.42 -10.78 -7.39
N CYS A 98 0.74 -10.70 -6.10
CA CYS A 98 0.54 -11.82 -5.19
C CYS A 98 -0.96 -12.16 -5.08
N PRO A 99 -1.37 -13.43 -5.25
CA PRO A 99 -2.78 -13.82 -5.18
C PRO A 99 -3.40 -13.53 -3.80
N GLU A 100 -2.63 -13.69 -2.73
CA GLU A 100 -3.06 -13.38 -1.36
C GLU A 100 -3.20 -11.87 -1.10
N PHE A 101 -2.43 -11.05 -1.80
CA PHE A 101 -2.58 -9.61 -1.76
C PHE A 101 -3.86 -9.19 -2.52
N ILE A 102 -4.04 -9.68 -3.74
CA ILE A 102 -5.21 -9.39 -4.58
C ILE A 102 -6.50 -9.80 -3.87
N ARG A 103 -6.53 -11.00 -3.28
CA ARG A 103 -7.67 -11.51 -2.50
C ARG A 103 -8.04 -10.56 -1.36
N ARG A 104 -7.04 -10.07 -0.61
CA ARG A 104 -7.27 -9.11 0.48
C ARG A 104 -7.72 -7.74 -0.01
N CYS A 105 -7.21 -7.25 -1.14
CA CYS A 105 -7.72 -6.03 -1.76
C CYS A 105 -9.20 -6.15 -2.11
N LYS A 106 -9.62 -7.28 -2.69
CA LYS A 106 -11.04 -7.52 -3.00
C LYS A 106 -11.92 -7.46 -1.74
N THR A 107 -11.54 -8.20 -0.68
CA THR A 107 -12.25 -8.14 0.60
C THR A 107 -12.29 -6.75 1.20
N LEU A 108 -11.18 -6.01 1.10
CA LEU A 108 -11.12 -4.65 1.64
C LEU A 108 -12.03 -3.70 0.86
N VAL A 109 -12.08 -3.83 -0.46
CA VAL A 109 -12.99 -3.07 -1.32
C VAL A 109 -14.47 -3.43 -1.10
N GLU A 110 -14.78 -4.66 -0.71
CA GLU A 110 -16.13 -5.06 -0.28
C GLU A 110 -16.51 -4.41 1.06
N GLN A 111 -15.57 -4.33 2.01
CA GLN A 111 -15.77 -3.70 3.31
C GLN A 111 -15.82 -2.17 3.24
N TYR A 112 -15.06 -1.59 2.30
CA TYR A 112 -14.92 -0.15 2.11
C TYR A 112 -15.19 0.21 0.65
N PRO A 113 -16.48 0.28 0.25
CA PRO A 113 -16.86 0.63 -1.13
C PRO A 113 -16.30 1.97 -1.59
N GLU A 114 -15.98 2.88 -0.67
CA GLU A 114 -15.40 4.19 -0.98
C GLU A 114 -14.04 4.08 -1.69
N ASN A 115 -13.32 2.96 -1.56
CA ASN A 115 -12.07 2.70 -2.27
C ASN A 115 -12.26 2.53 -3.79
N LYS A 116 -13.47 2.22 -4.27
CA LYS A 116 -13.78 2.14 -5.72
C LYS A 116 -14.07 3.50 -6.34
N LEU A 117 -14.38 4.49 -5.51
CA LEU A 117 -14.81 5.80 -5.99
C LEU A 117 -13.58 6.64 -6.36
N PRO A 118 -13.55 7.26 -7.55
CA PRO A 118 -12.45 8.16 -7.94
C PRO A 118 -12.36 9.39 -7.02
N PHE A 119 -13.50 9.80 -6.46
CA PHE A 119 -13.63 10.95 -5.56
C PHE A 119 -14.07 10.50 -4.16
N PHE A 120 -13.92 11.39 -3.18
CA PHE A 120 -14.52 11.23 -1.85
C PHE A 120 -16.02 11.58 -1.92
N PRO A 121 -16.90 10.80 -1.27
CA PRO A 121 -18.33 11.07 -1.28
C PRO A 121 -18.64 12.40 -0.57
N ILE A 122 -19.38 13.29 -1.22
CA ILE A 122 -19.88 14.53 -0.63
C ILE A 122 -21.20 14.18 0.07
N SER A 123 -21.37 14.59 1.32
CA SER A 123 -22.56 14.30 2.12
C SER A 123 -23.78 15.14 1.72
N SER A 124 -23.85 15.65 0.49
CA SER A 124 -25.01 16.40 0.03
C SER A 124 -26.22 15.47 0.03
N SER A 125 -27.02 15.62 1.09
CA SER A 125 -28.33 15.04 1.32
C SER A 125 -29.18 15.17 0.06
N TRP A 126 -29.70 14.03 -0.42
CA TRP A 126 -30.87 13.99 -1.27
C TRP A 126 -32.10 14.41 -0.47
#